data_AF-A0A183FBC6-F1
#
_entry.id   AF-A0A183FBC6-F1
#
_cell.length_a   1.000
_cell.length_b   1.000
_cell.length_c   1.000
_cell.angle_alpha   90.00
_cell.angle_beta   90.00
_cell.angle_gamma   90.00
#
_symmetry.space_group_name_H-M   'P 1'
#
loop_
_entity.id
_entity.type
_entity.pdbx_description
1 polymer ?
#
loop_
_entity_poly.entity_id
_entity_poly.type
_entity_poly.pdbx_seq_one_letter_code
_entity_poly.pdbx_strand_id
1 'polypeptide(L)' 'MCSLEKLQREAGFSRVTIYEWPHPLWAWHGQKAQGFCQRDILEVQHQDFTCNDGKWVPENFVCPGHLRTHYQ' A
#
# COMPACT_ATOMS: atom_id res chain seq x y z
N MET A 1 1.21 -2.25 -15.15
CA MET A 1 2.08 -1.98 -13.99
C MET A 1 1.28 -1.23 -12.94
N CYS A 2 1.47 -1.52 -11.67
CA CYS A 2 0.78 -0.86 -10.56
C CYS A 2 1.70 0.15 -9.86
N SER A 3 1.20 1.35 -9.55
CA SER A 3 1.96 2.39 -8.84
C SER A 3 1.81 2.23 -7.33
N LEU A 4 2.93 2.22 -6.60
CA LEU A 4 2.91 2.19 -5.13
C LEU A 4 2.42 3.51 -4.54
N GLU A 5 2.82 4.64 -5.13
CA GLU A 5 2.39 5.96 -4.68
C GLU A 5 0.87 6.11 -4.77
N LYS A 6 0.28 5.64 -5.88
CA LYS A 6 -1.17 5.65 -6.08
C LYS A 6 -1.87 4.84 -4.98
N LEU A 7 -1.42 3.59 -4.75
CA LEU A 7 -1.97 2.73 -3.69
C LEU A 7 -1.86 3.39 -2.32
N GLN A 8 -0.69 3.95 -2.02
CA GLN A 8 -0.40 4.61 -0.77
C GLN A 8 -1.35 5.79 -0.50
N ARG A 9 -1.59 6.66 -1.50
CA ARG A 9 -2.51 7.80 -1.38
C ARG A 9 -3.97 7.39 -1.31
N GLU A 10 -4.43 6.50 -2.20
CA GLU A 10 -5.84 6.10 -2.29
C GLU A 10 -6.31 5.37 -1.02
N ALA A 11 -5.54 4.39 -0.57
CA ALA A 11 -5.84 3.66 0.66
C ALA A 11 -5.51 4.46 1.93
N GLY A 12 -4.65 5.47 1.83
CA GLY A 12 -4.21 6.30 2.95
C GLY A 12 -3.23 5.58 3.88
N PHE A 13 -2.36 4.74 3.31
CA PHE A 13 -1.26 4.10 4.03
C PHE A 13 -0.24 5.15 4.47
N SER A 14 0.48 4.90 5.57
CA SER A 14 1.66 5.69 5.95
C SER A 14 2.87 5.32 5.09
N ARG A 15 2.96 4.04 4.69
CA ARG A 15 4.01 3.49 3.85
C ARG A 15 3.47 2.31 3.05
N VAL A 16 3.93 2.18 1.80
CA VAL A 16 3.77 0.95 0.99
C VAL A 16 5.15 0.48 0.55
N THR A 17 5.40 -0.83 0.62
CA THR A 17 6.67 -1.43 0.19
C THR A 17 6.44 -2.70 -0.61
N ILE A 18 7.29 -2.98 -1.60
CA ILE A 18 7.35 -4.29 -2.25
C ILE A 18 8.34 -5.16 -1.47
N TYR A 19 8.09 -6.47 -1.39
CA TYR A 19 9.01 -7.41 -0.74
C TYR A 19 10.34 -7.57 -1.49
N GLU A 20 10.36 -7.31 -2.80
CA GLU A 20 11.54 -7.49 -3.64
C GLU A 20 12.51 -6.30 -3.55
N TRP A 21 13.81 -6.61 -3.56
CA TRP A 21 14.91 -5.63 -3.62
C TRP A 21 15.47 -5.55 -5.04
N PRO A 22 15.80 -4.35 -5.57
CA PRO A 22 15.56 -3.03 -4.99
C PRO A 22 14.07 -2.70 -4.93
N HIS A 23 13.63 -2.06 -3.83
CA HIS A 23 12.24 -1.67 -3.62
C HIS A 23 11.80 -0.65 -4.69
N PRO A 24 11.12 -1.09 -5.77
CA PRO A 24 10.74 -0.20 -6.85
C PRO A 24 9.48 0.59 -6.47
N LEU A 25 9.29 1.75 -7.09
CA LEU A 25 8.06 2.54 -6.96
C LEU A 25 6.87 1.96 -7.75
N TRP A 26 7.10 0.88 -8.50
CA TRP A 26 6.15 0.24 -9.39
C TRP A 26 6.20 -1.28 -9.25
N ALA A 27 5.05 -1.93 -9.36
CA ALA A 27 4.91 -3.38 -9.35
C ALA A 27 4.47 -3.91 -10.73
N TRP A 28 5.07 -5.03 -11.12
CA TRP A 28 4.69 -5.87 -12.25
C TRP A 28 3.55 -6.81 -11.87
N HIS A 29 2.91 -7.42 -12.88
CA HIS A 29 1.89 -8.44 -12.65
C HIS A 29 2.43 -9.56 -11.75
N GLY A 30 1.64 -9.95 -10.75
CA GLY A 30 1.96 -11.00 -9.78
C GLY A 30 2.81 -10.53 -8.59
N GLN A 31 3.44 -9.36 -8.66
CA GLN A 31 4.22 -8.85 -7.54
C GLN A 31 3.32 -8.40 -6.38
N LYS A 32 3.85 -8.56 -5.16
CA LYS A 32 3.14 -8.23 -3.92
C LYS A 32 3.73 -7.00 -3.25
N ALA A 33 2.85 -6.15 -2.74
CA ALA A 33 3.20 -5.03 -1.90
C ALA A 33 2.47 -5.12 -0.56
N GLN A 34 3.08 -4.57 0.48
CA GLN A 34 2.50 -4.44 1.80
C GLN A 34 2.31 -2.97 2.13
N GLY A 35 1.07 -2.58 2.42
CA GLY A 35 0.71 -1.27 2.92
C GLY A 35 0.58 -1.28 4.44
N PHE A 36 1.03 -0.21 5.09
CA PHE A 36 0.97 -0.03 6.54
C PHE A 36 0.02 1.12 6.89
N CYS A 37 -1.05 0.81 7.62
CA CYS A 37 -1.92 1.79 8.26
C CYS A 37 -1.34 2.04 9.65
N GLN A 38 -0.73 3.20 9.86
CA GLN A 38 -0.01 3.49 11.09
C GLN A 38 -0.17 4.95 11.47
N ARG A 39 -0.46 5.18 12.75
CA ARG A 39 -0.43 6.51 13.38
C ARG A 39 0.81 6.70 14.25
N ASP A 40 1.16 5.68 15.04
CA ASP A 40 2.32 5.66 15.93
C ASP A 40 2.93 4.24 15.99
N ILE A 41 3.91 3.98 16.87
CA ILE A 41 4.57 2.67 16.92
C ILE A 41 3.69 1.56 17.50
N LEU A 42 2.61 1.91 18.20
CA LEU A 42 1.77 1.00 18.97
C LEU A 42 0.55 0.55 18.16
N GLU A 43 0.07 1.40 17.25
CA GLU A 43 -1.07 1.10 16.39
C GLU A 43 -0.62 0.95 14.92
N VAL A 44 -0.28 -0.29 14.56
CA VAL A 44 0.12 -0.69 13.21
C VAL A 44 -0.80 -1.78 12.69
N GLN A 45 -1.41 -1.56 11.54
CA GLN A 45 -2.06 -2.59 10.74
C GLN A 45 -1.37 -2.70 9.40
N HIS A 46 -1.20 -3.92 8.90
CA HIS A 46 -0.64 -4.16 7.57
C HIS A 46 -1.69 -4.84 6.69
N GLN A 47 -1.65 -4.51 5.40
CA GLN A 47 -2.50 -5.11 4.38
C GLN A 47 -1.65 -5.46 3.16
N ASP A 48 -1.78 -6.70 2.72
CA ASP A 48 -1.10 -7.19 1.53
C ASP A 48 -1.94 -6.93 0.27
N PHE A 49 -1.24 -6.58 -0.81
CA PHE A 49 -1.79 -6.35 -2.14
C PHE A 49 -1.00 -7.13 -3.17
N THR A 50 -1.70 -7.59 -4.20
CA THR A 50 -1.10 -8.17 -5.40
C THR A 50 -1.41 -7.27 -6.59
N CYS A 51 -0.39 -6.96 -7.40
CA CYS A 51 -0.59 -6.27 -8.66
C CYS A 51 -1.11 -7.26 -9.70
N ASN A 52 -2.35 -7.07 -10.17
CA ASN A 52 -2.95 -7.86 -11.23
C ASN A 52 -3.21 -6.95 -12.44
N ASP A 53 -2.36 -7.06 -13.46
CA ASP A 53 -2.47 -6.32 -14.74
C ASP A 53 -2.70 -4.81 -14.61
N GLY A 54 -2.00 -4.17 -13.67
CA GLY A 54 -2.09 -2.71 -13.45
C GLY A 54 -3.13 -2.29 -12.41
N LYS A 55 -3.83 -3.23 -11.79
CA LYS A 55 -4.73 -2.99 -10.66
C LYS A 55 -4.20 -3.64 -9.39
N TRP A 56 -4.37 -2.97 -8.27
CA TRP A 56 -4.06 -3.55 -6.96
C TRP A 56 -5.25 -4.34 -6.44
N VAL A 57 -5.00 -5.56 -5.96
CA VAL A 57 -6.01 -6.45 -5.39
C VAL A 57 -5.61 -6.76 -3.93
N PRO A 58 -6.49 -6.56 -2.93
CA PRO A 58 -7.89 -6.14 -3.05
C PRO A 58 -8.05 -4.68 -3.54
N GLU A 59 -9.09 -4.43 -4.34
CA GLU A 59 -9.45 -3.08 -4.78
C GLU A 59 -10.19 -2.31 -3.67
N ASN A 60 -10.06 -0.98 -3.66
CA ASN A 60 -10.78 -0.07 -2.75
C ASN A 60 -10.55 -0.30 -1.25
N PHE A 61 -9.45 -0.96 -0.86
CA PHE A 61 -9.06 -0.99 0.55
C PHE A 61 -8.72 0.43 1.02
N VAL A 62 -9.18 0.77 2.22
CA VAL A 62 -8.88 2.05 2.88
C VAL A 62 -8.50 1.78 4.32
N CYS A 63 -7.42 2.42 4.77
CA CYS A 63 -7.02 2.36 6.18
C CYS A 63 -8.14 2.86 7.09
N PRO A 64 -8.29 2.27 8.30
CA PRO A 64 -9.19 2.82 9.32
C PRO A 64 -8.91 4.30 9.56
N GLY A 65 -9.96 5.10 9.74
CA GLY A 65 -9.83 6.56 9.80
C GLY A 65 -8.82 7.08 10.84
N HIS A 66 -8.69 6.41 11.98
CA HIS A 66 -7.73 6.78 13.04
C HIS A 66 -6.27 6.41 12.71
N LEU A 67 -6.04 5.52 11.74
CA LEU A 67 -4.71 5.08 11.26
C LEU A 67 -4.39 5.61 9.85
N ARG A 68 -5.33 6.34 9.24
CA ARG A 68 -5.19 6.83 7.87
C ARG A 68 -4.25 8.01 7.86
N THR A 69 -3.23 7.94 7.00
CA THR A 69 -2.39 9.10 6.72
C THR A 69 -3.13 10.05 5.78
N HIS A 70 -3.31 11.29 6.23
CA HIS A 70 -3.88 12.36 5.42
C HIS A 70 -2.76 12.99 4.60
N TYR A 71 -2.74 12.69 3.31
CA TYR A 71 -1.92 13.41 2.34
C TYR A 71 -2.51 14.81 2.19
N GLN A 72 -1.80 15.84 2.68
CA GLN A 72 -2.11 17.24 2.43
C GLN A 72 -1.72 17.65 1.01
#